data_AF-A0A7J9N3M8-F1
#
_entry.id   AF-A0A7J9N3M8-F1
#
_cell.length_a   1.000
_cell.length_b   1.000
_cell.length_c   1.000
_cell.angle_alpha   90.00
_cell.angle_beta   90.00
_cell.angle_gamma   90.00
#
_symmetry.space_group_name_H-M   'P 1'
#
loop_
_entity.id
_entity.type
_entity.pdbx_description
1 polymer ?
#
loop_
_entity_poly.entity_id
_entity_poly.type
_entity_poly.pdbx_seq_one_letter_code
_entity_poly.pdbx_strand_id
1 'polypeptide(L)'
;MKRFTVGANITSEYHRWRSKRINDNIFELSHENNQSIEEHLRVIPSELEIIRQDFQRRNAELEKRIEQIGEEKMNLRLDANVQKLEAGRLKKGKAKAEEDLDSLKTNYKKLRLLMRTAGLGKTSEQWREEI
;
A
#
# COMPACT_ATOMS: atom_id res chain seq x y z
N MET A 1 12.89 -77.99 -9.40
CA MET A 1 12.39 -76.90 -8.54
C MET A 1 12.54 -77.32 -7.08
N LYS A 2 13.32 -76.59 -6.27
CA LYS A 2 13.47 -76.86 -4.83
C LYS A 2 12.23 -76.33 -4.11
N ARG A 3 11.52 -77.20 -3.38
CA ARG A 3 10.42 -76.80 -2.48
C ARG A 3 11.05 -76.21 -1.22
N PHE A 4 10.77 -74.94 -0.95
CA PHE A 4 11.11 -74.29 0.31
C PHE A 4 10.08 -74.73 1.36
N THR A 5 10.47 -75.65 2.25
CA THR A 5 9.65 -76.02 3.40
C THR A 5 9.86 -74.95 4.48
N VAL A 6 8.98 -73.95 4.52
CA VAL A 6 8.93 -72.96 5.60
C VAL A 6 8.46 -73.70 6.86
N GLY A 7 9.36 -73.90 7.83
CA GLY A 7 9.07 -74.61 9.06
C GLY A 7 8.03 -73.89 9.91
N ALA A 8 7.10 -74.65 10.50
CA ALA A 8 6.03 -74.17 11.39
C ALA A 8 6.52 -73.50 12.70
N ASN A 9 7.83 -73.41 12.91
CA ASN A 9 8.46 -72.85 14.12
C ASN A 9 8.48 -71.32 14.15
N ILE A 10 8.29 -70.65 13.00
CA ILE A 10 8.39 -69.17 12.93
C ILE A 10 7.15 -68.51 13.57
N THR A 11 5.99 -69.17 13.54
CA THR A 11 4.73 -68.63 14.07
C THR A 11 4.69 -68.66 15.61
N SER A 12 5.25 -69.70 16.26
CA SER A 12 5.26 -69.77 17.72
C SER A 12 6.23 -68.77 18.36
N GLU A 13 7.38 -68.51 17.72
CA GLU A 13 8.31 -67.49 18.19
C GLU A 13 7.73 -66.08 18.05
N TYR A 14 7.01 -65.79 16.96
CA TYR A 14 6.30 -64.52 16.78
C TYR A 14 5.24 -64.30 17.88
N HIS A 15 4.44 -65.33 18.20
CA HIS A 15 3.46 -65.22 19.29
C HIS A 15 4.12 -65.03 20.66
N ARG A 16 5.22 -65.75 20.94
CA ARG A 16 5.97 -65.61 22.19
C ARG A 16 6.63 -64.23 22.31
N TRP A 17 7.15 -63.70 21.20
CA TRP A 17 7.69 -62.34 21.09
C TRP A 17 6.59 -61.27 21.28
N ARG A 18 5.41 -61.48 20.69
CA ARG A 18 4.26 -60.59 20.86
C ARG A 18 3.74 -60.59 22.29
N SER A 19 3.55 -61.76 22.92
CA SER A 19 3.09 -61.88 24.31
C SER A 19 4.06 -61.24 25.31
N LYS A 20 5.37 -61.20 25.00
CA LYS A 20 6.37 -60.52 25.84
C LYS A 20 6.28 -58.98 25.78
N ARG A 21 5.75 -58.41 24.68
CA ARG A 21 5.60 -56.95 24.48
C ARG A 21 4.25 -56.36 24.88
N ILE A 22 3.26 -57.19 25.23
CA ILE A 22 1.93 -56.70 25.68
C ILE A 22 2.06 -55.82 26.95
N ASN A 23 3.10 -56.03 27.76
CA ASN A 23 3.34 -55.23 28.97
C ASN A 23 4.21 -53.98 28.74
N ASP A 24 4.71 -53.76 27.52
CA ASP A 24 5.58 -52.63 27.17
C ASP A 24 4.78 -51.62 26.34
N ASN A 25 3.84 -50.91 26.98
CA ASN A 25 3.24 -49.65 26.50
C ASN A 25 2.77 -49.57 25.03
N ILE A 26 2.37 -50.66 24.40
CA ILE A 26 1.60 -50.58 23.16
C ILE A 26 0.15 -50.44 23.59
N PHE A 27 -0.41 -49.23 23.43
CA PHE A 27 -1.84 -48.99 23.62
C PHE A 27 -2.63 -49.95 22.73
N GLU A 28 -3.10 -51.05 23.30
CA GLU A 28 -4.20 -51.81 22.74
C GLU A 28 -5.41 -50.89 22.79
N LEU A 29 -5.73 -50.29 21.64
CA LEU A 29 -6.90 -49.44 21.46
C LEU A 29 -8.13 -50.33 21.71
N SER A 30 -8.64 -50.32 22.94
CA SER A 30 -9.88 -51.00 23.27
C SER A 30 -10.98 -50.44 22.38
N HIS A 31 -11.74 -51.35 21.78
CA HIS A 31 -12.76 -51.10 20.77
C HIS A 31 -13.97 -50.26 21.26
N GLU A 32 -13.93 -49.77 22.51
CA GLU A 32 -14.97 -48.96 23.15
C GLU A 32 -14.70 -47.44 23.08
N ASN A 33 -13.49 -47.01 22.68
CA ASN A 33 -13.12 -45.58 22.63
C ASN A 33 -13.32 -44.91 21.26
N ASN A 34 -14.01 -45.57 20.33
CA ASN A 34 -14.27 -44.98 19.00
C ASN A 34 -15.24 -43.80 19.03
N GLN A 35 -15.97 -43.59 20.13
CA GLN A 35 -16.78 -42.38 20.35
C GLN A 35 -15.96 -41.21 20.93
N SER A 36 -14.90 -41.45 21.71
CA SER A 36 -14.30 -40.40 22.55
C SER A 36 -13.20 -39.56 21.90
N ILE A 37 -12.49 -40.07 20.88
CA ILE A 37 -11.40 -39.30 20.25
C ILE A 37 -11.97 -38.15 19.40
N GLU A 38 -12.98 -38.43 18.58
CA GLU A 38 -13.61 -37.41 17.75
C GLU A 38 -14.42 -36.41 18.59
N GLU A 39 -15.14 -36.86 19.64
CA GLU A 39 -15.88 -35.98 20.56
C GLU A 39 -14.98 -35.09 21.42
N HIS A 40 -13.82 -35.59 21.90
CA HIS A 40 -12.88 -34.76 22.67
C HIS A 40 -12.15 -33.72 21.79
N LEU A 41 -11.91 -34.04 20.52
CA LEU A 41 -11.40 -33.09 19.52
C LEU A 41 -12.48 -32.10 19.02
N ARG A 42 -13.76 -32.39 19.25
CA ARG A 42 -14.89 -31.57 18.80
C ARG A 42 -15.23 -30.41 19.73
N VAL A 43 -14.81 -30.47 21.00
CA VAL A 43 -15.13 -29.45 22.03
C VAL A 43 -14.07 -28.33 22.10
N ILE A 44 -12.86 -28.57 21.60
CA ILE A 44 -11.76 -27.59 21.56
C ILE A 44 -11.29 -27.49 20.11
N PRO A 45 -11.39 -26.32 19.44
CA PRO A 45 -10.78 -26.13 18.13
C PRO A 45 -9.30 -26.51 18.21
N SER A 46 -8.85 -27.39 17.32
CA SER A 46 -7.44 -27.77 17.28
C SER A 46 -6.57 -26.51 17.14
N GLU A 47 -5.37 -26.52 17.73
CA GLU A 47 -4.44 -25.38 17.66
C GLU A 47 -4.21 -24.92 16.21
N LEU A 48 -4.20 -25.86 15.25
CA LEU A 48 -4.10 -25.58 13.82
C LEU A 48 -5.32 -24.84 13.26
N GLU A 49 -6.53 -25.17 13.72
CA GLU A 49 -7.75 -24.48 13.30
C GLU A 49 -7.78 -23.03 13.80
N ILE A 50 -7.34 -22.80 15.04
CA ILE A 50 -7.18 -21.44 15.60
C ILE A 50 -6.17 -20.64 14.78
N ILE A 51 -4.99 -21.21 14.52
CA ILE A 51 -3.94 -20.56 13.71
C ILE A 51 -4.45 -20.25 12.30
N ARG A 52 -5.20 -21.17 11.68
CA ARG A 52 -5.79 -20.96 10.35
C ARG A 52 -6.77 -19.80 10.34
N GLN A 53 -7.66 -19.72 11.32
CA GLN A 53 -8.64 -18.63 11.43
C GLN A 53 -7.95 -17.28 11.68
N ASP A 54 -6.93 -17.24 12.53
CA ASP A 54 -6.15 -16.02 12.78
C ASP A 54 -5.38 -15.56 11.54
N PHE A 55 -4.81 -16.51 10.78
CA PHE A 55 -4.15 -16.20 9.51
C PHE A 55 -5.13 -15.61 8.50
N GLN A 56 -6.32 -16.20 8.36
CA GLN A 56 -7.37 -15.65 7.49
C GLN A 56 -7.80 -14.24 7.91
N ARG A 57 -7.98 -14.01 9.21
CA ARG A 57 -8.31 -12.68 9.75
C ARG A 57 -7.25 -11.64 9.43
N ARG A 58 -5.97 -11.98 9.64
CA ARG A 58 -4.85 -11.07 9.32
C ARG A 58 -4.75 -10.79 7.83
N ASN A 59 -4.97 -11.80 6.97
CA ASN A 59 -4.99 -11.58 5.53
C ASN A 59 -6.11 -10.63 5.11
N ALA A 60 -7.33 -10.80 5.62
CA ALA A 60 -8.43 -9.89 5.30
C ALA A 60 -8.15 -8.45 5.76
N GLU A 61 -7.51 -8.28 6.93
CA GLU A 61 -7.08 -6.96 7.39
C GLU A 61 -6.02 -6.35 6.47
N LEU A 62 -5.04 -7.15 6.03
CA LEU A 62 -4.00 -6.70 5.10
C LEU A 62 -4.58 -6.33 3.74
N GLU A 63 -5.52 -7.10 3.20
CA GLU A 63 -6.21 -6.77 1.94
C GLU A 63 -6.91 -5.42 2.05
N LYS A 64 -7.65 -5.17 3.14
CA LYS A 64 -8.30 -3.88 3.39
C LYS A 64 -7.30 -2.72 3.49
N ARG A 65 -6.16 -2.93 4.15
CA ARG A 65 -5.08 -1.93 4.22
C ARG A 65 -4.46 -1.66 2.85
N ILE A 66 -4.28 -2.69 2.02
CA ILE A 66 -3.76 -2.55 0.65
C ILE A 66 -4.74 -1.74 -0.20
N GLU A 67 -6.04 -2.01 -0.09
CA GLU A 67 -7.09 -1.25 -0.79
C GLU A 67 -7.07 0.23 -0.37
N GLN A 68 -7.08 0.50 0.93
CA GLN A 68 -7.02 1.86 1.46
C GLN A 68 -5.76 2.62 0.98
N ILE A 69 -4.58 1.99 1.04
CA ILE A 69 -3.34 2.59 0.55
C ILE A 69 -3.40 2.83 -0.96
N GLY A 70 -4.05 1.92 -1.71
CA GLY A 70 -4.29 2.06 -3.13
C GLY A 70 -5.13 3.30 -3.47
N GLU A 71 -6.22 3.52 -2.72
CA GLU A 71 -7.08 4.70 -2.85
C GLU A 71 -6.34 5.99 -2.47
N GLU A 72 -5.66 6.01 -1.33
CA GLU A 72 -4.86 7.16 -0.87
C GLU A 72 -3.79 7.54 -1.89
N LYS A 73 -3.09 6.55 -2.47
CA LYS A 73 -2.10 6.76 -3.53
C LYS A 73 -2.73 7.37 -4.79
N MET A 74 -3.94 6.96 -5.16
CA MET A 74 -4.63 7.51 -6.33
C MET A 74 -5.01 8.98 -6.09
N ASN A 75 -5.54 9.30 -4.91
CA ASN A 75 -5.90 10.66 -4.49
C ASN A 75 -4.69 11.58 -4.49
N LEU A 76 -3.59 11.17 -3.85
CA LEU A 76 -2.34 11.95 -3.83
C LEU A 76 -1.80 12.22 -5.23
N ARG A 77 -1.95 11.27 -6.16
CA ARG A 77 -1.54 11.44 -7.55
C ARG A 77 -2.42 12.45 -8.28
N LEU A 78 -3.72 12.50 -7.99
CA LEU A 78 -4.62 13.52 -8.53
C LEU A 78 -4.25 14.91 -7.99
N ASP A 79 -4.03 15.04 -6.68
CA ASP A 79 -3.63 16.30 -6.04
C ASP A 79 -2.32 16.84 -6.62
N ALA A 80 -1.32 15.97 -6.80
CA ALA A 80 -0.05 16.36 -7.42
C ALA A 80 -0.24 16.88 -8.85
N ASN A 81 -1.15 16.29 -9.63
CA ASN A 81 -1.46 16.76 -10.98
C ASN A 81 -2.18 18.12 -10.96
N VAL A 82 -3.10 18.33 -10.02
CA VAL A 82 -3.80 19.63 -9.83
C VAL A 82 -2.78 20.71 -9.47
N GLN A 83 -1.92 20.48 -8.48
CA GLN A 83 -0.88 21.43 -8.09
C GLN A 83 0.07 21.76 -9.25
N LYS A 84 0.45 20.76 -10.04
CA LYS A 84 1.30 20.96 -11.24
C LYS A 84 0.60 21.84 -12.28
N LEU A 85 -0.70 21.63 -12.50
CA LEU A 85 -1.50 22.45 -13.43
C LEU A 85 -1.60 23.90 -12.95
N GLU A 86 -1.91 24.10 -11.67
CA GLU A 86 -2.01 25.42 -11.05
C GLU A 86 -0.69 26.18 -11.11
N ALA A 87 0.42 25.54 -10.75
CA ALA A 87 1.76 26.12 -10.87
C ALA A 87 2.09 26.54 -12.31
N GLY A 88 1.67 25.73 -13.29
CA GLY A 88 1.78 26.05 -14.70
C GLY A 88 0.98 27.31 -15.10
N ARG A 89 -0.26 27.42 -14.63
CA ARG A 89 -1.12 28.60 -14.88
C ARG A 89 -0.53 29.86 -14.23
N LEU A 90 -0.05 29.75 -12.99
CA LEU A 90 0.57 30.86 -12.27
C LEU A 90 1.84 31.35 -12.99
N LYS A 91 2.71 30.45 -13.46
CA LYS A 91 3.89 30.83 -14.25
C LYS A 91 3.52 31.59 -15.52
N LYS A 92 2.51 31.13 -16.26
CA LYS A 92 2.04 31.82 -17.48
C LYS A 92 1.44 33.19 -17.16
N GLY A 93 0.63 33.28 -16.12
CA GLY A 93 0.05 34.55 -15.66
C GLY A 93 1.11 35.56 -15.25
N LYS A 94 2.12 35.11 -14.49
CA LYS A 94 3.27 35.95 -14.08
C LYS A 94 4.03 36.48 -15.29
N ALA A 95 4.37 35.62 -16.25
CA ALA A 95 5.11 36.03 -17.44
C ALA A 95 4.36 37.11 -18.24
N LYS A 96 3.04 36.95 -18.42
CA LYS A 96 2.21 37.95 -19.09
C LYS A 96 2.17 39.27 -18.32
N ALA A 97 1.98 39.22 -17.00
CA ALA A 97 1.93 40.43 -16.17
C ALA A 97 3.27 41.20 -16.19
N GLU A 98 4.39 40.48 -16.29
CA GLU A 98 5.73 41.06 -16.41
C GLU A 98 5.92 41.75 -17.77
N GLU A 99 5.50 41.11 -18.87
CA GLU A 99 5.49 41.72 -20.21
C GLU A 99 4.61 42.98 -20.27
N ASP A 100 3.39 42.92 -19.70
CA ASP A 100 2.47 44.05 -19.63
C ASP A 100 3.08 45.21 -18.81
N LEU A 101 3.79 44.90 -17.72
CA LEU A 101 4.47 45.91 -16.89
C LEU A 101 5.62 46.58 -17.64
N ASP A 102 6.43 45.82 -18.37
CA ASP A 102 7.52 46.36 -19.19
C ASP A 102 6.99 47.24 -20.32
N SER A 103 5.92 46.82 -21.00
CA SER A 103 5.21 47.62 -21.98
C SER A 103 4.72 48.95 -21.37
N LEU A 104 4.03 48.89 -20.22
CA LEU A 104 3.56 50.08 -19.52
C LEU A 104 4.70 51.02 -19.13
N LYS A 105 5.81 50.47 -18.62
CA LYS A 105 7.02 51.23 -18.24
C LYS A 105 7.62 51.95 -19.45
N THR A 106 7.68 51.31 -20.62
CA THR A 106 8.17 51.95 -21.84
C THR A 106 7.23 53.05 -22.34
N ASN A 107 5.91 52.80 -22.34
CA ASN A 107 4.91 53.79 -22.74
C ASN A 107 4.93 55.02 -21.82
N TYR A 108 5.05 54.82 -20.51
CA TYR A 108 5.19 55.91 -19.55
C TYR A 108 6.44 56.76 -19.81
N LYS A 109 7.60 56.12 -20.06
CA LYS A 109 8.83 56.85 -20.42
C LYS A 109 8.65 57.70 -21.68
N LYS A 110 8.00 57.15 -22.72
CA LYS A 110 7.69 57.88 -23.96
C LYS A 110 6.76 59.08 -23.69
N LEU A 111 5.68 58.86 -22.93
CA LEU A 111 4.75 59.93 -22.56
C LEU A 111 5.46 61.06 -21.81
N ARG A 112 6.31 60.71 -20.83
CA ARG A 112 7.10 61.69 -20.07
C ARG A 112 8.06 62.48 -20.97
N LEU A 113 8.67 61.84 -21.96
CA LEU A 113 9.51 62.51 -22.97
C LEU A 113 8.66 63.48 -23.82
N LEU A 114 7.51 63.02 -24.33
CA LEU A 114 6.59 63.87 -25.11
C LEU A 114 6.12 65.10 -24.32
N MET A 115 5.73 64.93 -23.04
CA MET A 115 5.32 66.04 -22.18
C MET A 115 6.45 67.07 -21.96
N ARG A 116 7.71 66.61 -21.86
CA ARG A 116 8.88 67.51 -21.78
C ARG A 116 9.08 68.27 -23.09
N THR A 117 9.02 67.59 -24.22
CA THR A 117 9.20 68.21 -25.55
C THR A 117 8.09 69.21 -25.88
N ALA A 118 6.84 68.91 -25.52
CA ALA A 118 5.70 69.80 -25.73
C ALA A 118 5.64 70.98 -24.75
N GLY A 119 6.60 71.12 -23.82
CA GLY A 119 6.63 72.22 -22.85
C GLY A 119 5.51 72.19 -21.82
N LEU A 120 4.76 71.08 -21.71
CA LEU A 120 3.63 70.88 -20.78
C LEU A 120 4.03 70.83 -19.30
N GLY A 121 5.33 70.94 -18.98
CA GLY A 121 5.87 71.10 -17.64
C GLY A 121 6.40 72.50 -17.33
N LYS A 122 6.33 73.45 -18.28
CA LYS A 122 6.77 74.84 -18.08
C LYS A 122 5.67 75.64 -17.37
N THR A 123 6.04 76.45 -16.37
CA THR A 123 5.11 77.41 -15.77
C THR A 123 4.87 78.59 -16.73
N SER A 124 3.75 79.31 -16.57
CA SER A 124 3.39 80.45 -17.42
C SER A 124 4.47 81.55 -17.49
N GLU A 125 5.35 81.64 -16.49
CA GLU A 125 6.48 82.59 -16.46
C GLU A 125 7.61 82.16 -17.41
N GLN A 126 7.94 80.86 -17.47
CA GLN A 126 8.96 80.33 -18.39
C GLN A 126 8.57 80.50 -19.86
N TRP A 127 7.27 80.54 -20.17
CA TRP A 127 6.78 80.86 -21.52
C TRP A 127 6.90 82.34 -21.89
N ARG A 128 6.96 83.24 -20.91
CA ARG A 128 7.08 84.69 -21.16
C ARG A 128 8.52 85.15 -21.38
N GLU A 129 9.52 84.39 -20.92
CA GLU A 129 10.95 84.68 -21.13
C GLU A 129 11.49 84.18 -22.49
N GLU A 130 10.77 83.28 -23.17
CA GLU A 130 11.19 82.69 -24.46
C GLU A 130 10.67 83.46 -25.69
N ILE A 131 9.83 84.49 -25.52
CA ILE A 131 9.33 85.40 -26.56
C ILE A 131 10.18 86.67 -26.59
#